data_AF-A0A1Q3MSX8-F1
#
_entry.id   AF-A0A1Q3MSX8-F1
#
_cell.length_a   1.000
_cell.length_b   1.000
_cell.length_c   1.000
_cell.angle_alpha   90.00
_cell.angle_beta   90.00
_cell.angle_gamma   90.00
#
_symmetry.space_group_name_H-M   'P 1'
#
loop_
_entity.id
_entity.type
_entity.pdbx_description
1 polymer ?
#
loop_
_entity_poly.entity_id
_entity_poly.type
_entity_poly.pdbx_seq_one_letter_code
_entity_poly.pdbx_strand_id
1 'polypeptide(L)'
;MNNSKKKLLSYTLFILGFILPLQHVISAEPDFVKEGDAAYKPGHPIYDRWDKFYKIEQSQPEEAEKILLELTQLTPQDIKVWKSLTYLQIRLKKSNEAIQSVRKAELLDPQDQQLKLQEAYLLNQQNRNTEALVIFKNLSTSSDSEISNKAQQAVQNLSGSTVKSTFKDIYFAPSYESRYDDFIFPLKMRYGKNLEGGRAQVYGFVNLNRDTKSKGGVRPEIIDENAVTVGVGANYQPWQSIPIRAYLEVGGSYDLIDRNRDKFRESVVGGVTGYQEWYA
;
A
#
# COMPACT_ATOMS: atom_id res chain seq x y z
N MET A 1 28.58 41.03 -21.30
CA MET A 1 28.70 39.92 -20.33
C MET A 1 27.53 40.00 -19.35
N ASN A 2 26.39 39.43 -19.69
CA ASN A 2 25.23 39.35 -18.79
C ASN A 2 25.27 38.00 -18.08
N ASN A 3 25.73 38.02 -16.82
CA ASN A 3 25.84 36.83 -16.00
C ASN A 3 24.48 36.38 -15.47
N SER A 4 24.12 35.18 -15.92
CA SER A 4 23.11 34.27 -15.40
C SER A 4 23.08 34.22 -13.87
N LYS A 5 21.89 34.40 -13.28
CA LYS A 5 21.54 33.84 -11.97
C LYS A 5 20.24 33.05 -12.12
N LYS A 6 20.40 31.74 -12.36
CA LYS A 6 19.34 30.74 -12.20
C LYS A 6 18.89 30.75 -10.74
N LYS A 7 17.65 31.15 -10.48
CA LYS A 7 16.98 30.90 -9.20
C LYS A 7 16.57 29.42 -9.17
N LEU A 8 17.14 28.65 -8.25
CA LEU A 8 16.58 27.36 -7.87
C LEU A 8 15.28 27.65 -7.09
N LEU A 9 14.14 27.30 -7.67
CA LEU A 9 12.88 27.24 -6.95
C LEU A 9 12.79 25.86 -6.30
N SER A 10 13.08 25.82 -5.01
CA SER A 10 12.82 24.70 -4.12
C SER A 10 11.31 24.55 -3.95
N TYR A 11 10.68 23.63 -4.66
CA TYR A 11 9.27 23.30 -4.42
C TYR A 11 9.19 22.18 -3.37
N THR A 12 8.83 22.61 -2.17
CA THR A 12 8.50 21.80 -1.00
C THR A 12 7.29 20.91 -1.33
N LEU A 13 7.48 19.60 -1.28
CA LEU A 13 6.40 18.61 -1.42
C LEU A 13 5.59 18.61 -0.11
N PHE A 14 4.41 19.24 -0.09
CA PHE A 14 3.43 19.03 0.98
C PHE A 14 2.79 17.66 0.77
N ILE A 15 3.36 16.63 1.40
CA ILE A 15 2.66 15.38 1.63
C ILE A 15 1.63 15.66 2.73
N LEU A 16 0.36 15.84 2.34
CA LEU A 16 -0.75 15.73 3.29
C LEU A 16 -0.86 14.27 3.73
N GLY A 17 0.02 13.88 4.66
CA GLY A 17 -0.25 12.74 5.53
C GLY A 17 -1.38 13.17 6.45
N PHE A 18 -2.57 12.59 6.28
CA PHE A 18 -3.57 12.59 7.34
C PHE A 18 -2.99 11.78 8.51
N ILE A 19 -2.17 12.45 9.32
CA ILE A 19 -1.83 12.04 10.67
C ILE A 19 -3.14 12.24 11.42
N LEU A 20 -3.92 11.18 11.57
CA LEU A 20 -4.94 11.16 12.62
C LEU A 20 -4.20 11.52 13.92
N PRO A 21 -4.61 12.59 14.63
CA PRO A 21 -4.06 12.84 15.95
C PRO A 21 -4.41 11.63 16.81
N LEU A 22 -3.35 10.94 17.26
CA LEU A 22 -3.40 9.72 18.07
C LEU A 22 -4.25 9.88 19.35
N GLN A 23 -4.59 11.12 19.72
CA GLN A 23 -5.33 11.45 20.93
C GLN A 23 -6.78 10.94 20.94
N HIS A 24 -7.39 10.59 19.81
CA HIS A 24 -8.80 10.15 19.80
C HIS A 24 -9.02 8.66 19.48
N VAL A 25 -8.01 7.95 18.96
CA VAL A 25 -8.13 6.49 18.71
C VAL A 25 -7.72 5.68 19.96
N ILE A 26 -6.95 6.28 20.87
CA ILE A 26 -6.60 5.73 22.19
C ILE A 26 -7.57 6.29 23.25
N SER A 27 -8.87 6.34 22.94
CA SER A 27 -9.93 6.69 23.88
C SER A 27 -10.65 5.45 24.43
N ALA A 28 -9.97 4.31 24.48
CA ALA A 28 -10.32 3.28 25.45
C ALA A 28 -9.54 3.66 26.71
N GLU A 29 -10.24 4.06 27.77
CA GLU A 29 -9.64 3.99 29.11
C GLU A 29 -9.01 2.60 29.21
N PRO A 30 -7.68 2.51 29.32
CA PRO A 30 -7.08 1.21 29.41
C PRO A 30 -7.47 0.63 30.76
N ASP A 31 -8.15 -0.51 30.76
CA ASP A 31 -8.23 -1.42 31.91
C ASP A 31 -6.84 -2.03 32.22
N PHE A 32 -5.76 -1.23 32.16
CA PHE A 32 -4.41 -1.62 32.52
C PHE A 32 -4.14 -1.29 33.98
N VAL A 33 -4.03 -2.37 34.76
CA VAL A 33 -3.40 -2.50 36.09
C VAL A 33 -3.50 -1.24 36.94
N LYS A 34 -4.63 -1.11 37.65
CA LYS A 34 -4.66 -0.33 38.89
C LYS A 34 -3.78 -1.03 39.92
N GLU A 35 -3.05 -0.22 40.67
CA GLU A 35 -2.25 -0.58 41.84
C GLU A 35 -3.01 -1.61 42.72
N GLY A 36 -2.46 -2.82 42.93
CA GLY A 36 -3.07 -3.76 43.92
C GLY A 36 -2.86 -5.28 43.78
N ASP A 37 -2.31 -5.82 42.69
CA ASP A 37 -2.40 -7.28 42.44
C ASP A 37 -1.36 -8.18 43.14
N ALA A 38 -0.44 -7.64 43.94
CA ALA A 38 0.43 -8.47 44.75
C ALA A 38 0.78 -7.72 46.04
N ALA A 39 0.51 -8.34 47.18
CA ALA A 39 1.08 -7.89 48.45
C ALA A 39 2.60 -7.75 48.29
N TYR A 40 3.07 -6.51 48.23
CA TYR A 40 4.48 -6.17 48.06
C TYR A 40 5.33 -6.92 49.09
N LYS A 41 6.24 -7.78 48.63
CA LYS A 41 7.23 -8.48 49.46
C LYS A 41 8.61 -7.86 49.19
N PRO A 42 9.03 -6.85 49.97
CA PRO A 42 10.33 -6.20 49.77
C PRO A 42 11.49 -7.21 49.82
N GLY A 43 12.47 -7.04 48.92
CA GLY A 43 13.67 -7.88 48.85
C GLY A 43 13.59 -9.06 47.86
N HIS A 44 12.49 -9.19 47.13
CA HIS A 44 12.35 -10.17 46.05
C HIS A 44 12.73 -9.53 44.70
N PRO A 45 13.66 -10.12 43.93
CA PRO A 45 14.22 -9.50 42.72
C PRO A 45 13.20 -9.04 41.65
N ILE A 46 12.03 -9.68 41.59
CA ILE A 46 10.96 -9.33 40.64
C ILE A 46 10.11 -8.16 41.17
N TYR A 47 9.76 -8.13 42.46
CA TYR A 47 8.94 -7.06 43.03
C TYR A 47 9.71 -5.74 43.09
N ASP A 48 10.99 -5.81 43.47
CA ASP A 48 11.85 -4.62 43.53
C ASP A 48 12.01 -3.96 42.14
N ARG A 49 12.00 -4.76 41.07
CA ARG A 49 12.04 -4.26 39.68
C ARG A 49 10.72 -3.61 39.25
N TRP A 50 9.59 -4.25 39.54
CA TRP A 50 8.29 -3.64 39.25
C TRP A 50 8.09 -2.33 40.02
N ASP A 51 8.44 -2.28 41.31
CA ASP A 51 8.39 -1.06 42.12
C ASP A 51 9.27 0.05 41.51
N LYS A 52 10.51 -0.28 41.12
CA LYS A 52 11.40 0.68 40.45
C LYS A 52 10.82 1.15 39.11
N PHE A 53 10.25 0.25 38.30
CA PHE A 53 9.62 0.59 37.03
C PHE A 53 8.50 1.62 37.21
N TYR A 54 7.55 1.38 38.11
CA TYR A 54 6.42 2.29 38.32
C TYR A 54 6.84 3.68 38.80
N LYS A 55 7.91 3.77 39.61
CA LYS A 55 8.45 5.06 40.07
C LYS A 55 9.07 5.90 38.96
N ILE A 56 9.58 5.28 37.90
CA ILE A 56 10.39 5.97 36.88
C ILE A 56 9.79 5.94 35.48
N GLU A 57 8.74 5.16 35.21
CA GLU A 57 8.19 5.00 33.85
C GLU A 57 7.70 6.29 33.18
N GLN A 58 7.35 7.31 33.97
CA GLN A 58 6.95 8.63 33.46
C GLN A 58 8.13 9.59 33.32
N SER A 59 9.09 9.55 34.25
CA SER A 59 10.20 10.52 34.33
C SER A 59 11.46 10.10 33.58
N GLN A 60 11.71 8.79 33.46
CA GLN A 60 12.90 8.19 32.86
C GLN A 60 12.51 6.95 32.02
N PRO A 61 11.78 7.13 30.90
CA PRO A 61 11.19 6.03 30.16
C PRO A 61 12.23 5.09 29.52
N GLU A 62 13.42 5.57 29.15
CA GLU A 62 14.49 4.72 28.63
C GLU A 62 15.08 3.80 29.70
N GLU A 63 15.19 4.28 30.94
CA GLU A 63 15.67 3.47 32.07
C GLU A 63 14.59 2.49 32.53
N ALA A 64 13.32 2.91 32.47
CA ALA A 64 12.17 2.03 32.70
C ALA A 64 12.13 0.86 31.70
N GLU A 65 12.52 1.10 30.44
CA GLU A 65 12.58 0.03 29.44
C GLU A 65 13.64 -1.01 29.79
N LYS A 66 14.82 -0.59 30.27
CA LYS A 66 15.85 -1.54 30.74
C LYS A 66 15.34 -2.43 31.87
N ILE A 67 14.57 -1.87 32.81
CA ILE A 67 13.96 -2.64 33.90
C ILE A 67 12.97 -3.67 33.35
N LEU A 68 12.12 -3.27 32.40
CA LEU A 68 11.20 -4.21 31.75
C LEU A 68 11.95 -5.30 30.97
N LEU A 69 13.05 -4.97 30.30
CA LEU A 69 13.91 -5.97 29.63
C LEU A 69 14.52 -6.96 30.65
N GLU A 70 15.00 -6.51 31.80
CA GLU A 70 15.43 -7.41 32.88
C GLU A 70 14.28 -8.30 33.38
N LEU A 71 13.08 -7.73 33.53
CA LEU A 71 11.88 -8.49 33.90
C LEU A 71 11.53 -9.54 32.84
N THR A 72 11.70 -9.27 31.54
CA THR A 72 11.46 -10.30 30.50
C THR A 72 12.41 -11.48 30.61
N GLN A 73 13.63 -11.27 31.14
CA GLN A 73 14.60 -12.34 31.37
C GLN A 73 14.27 -13.15 32.63
N LEU A 74 13.81 -12.49 33.69
CA LEU A 74 13.45 -13.15 34.96
C LEU A 74 12.11 -13.89 34.88
N THR A 75 11.15 -13.35 34.14
CA THR A 75 9.79 -13.86 34.02
C THR A 75 9.34 -13.90 32.56
N PRO A 76 9.96 -14.76 31.72
CA PRO A 76 9.69 -14.80 30.28
C PRO A 76 8.26 -15.23 29.92
N GLN A 77 7.56 -15.92 30.83
CA GLN A 77 6.17 -16.33 30.66
C GLN A 77 5.16 -15.37 31.30
N ASP A 78 5.61 -14.28 31.93
CA ASP A 78 4.70 -13.28 32.50
C ASP A 78 4.26 -12.30 31.41
N ILE A 79 3.01 -12.45 30.97
CA ILE A 79 2.40 -11.59 29.96
C ILE A 79 2.35 -10.12 30.39
N LYS A 80 2.25 -9.82 31.70
CA LYS A 80 2.19 -8.44 32.20
C LYS A 80 3.44 -7.68 31.79
N VAL A 81 4.62 -8.31 31.88
CA VAL A 81 5.89 -7.71 31.47
C VAL A 81 5.89 -7.38 29.97
N TRP A 82 5.46 -8.31 29.12
CA TRP A 82 5.44 -8.10 27.66
C TRP A 82 4.43 -7.02 27.22
N LYS A 83 3.27 -6.95 27.89
CA LYS A 83 2.28 -5.88 27.68
C LYS A 83 2.84 -4.51 28.08
N SER A 84 3.44 -4.41 29.26
CA SER A 84 4.08 -3.16 29.73
C SER A 84 5.23 -2.73 28.82
N LEU A 85 6.06 -3.67 28.36
CA LEU A 85 7.18 -3.39 27.46
C LEU A 85 6.69 -2.86 26.12
N THR A 86 5.68 -3.50 25.54
CA THR A 86 5.02 -3.02 24.32
C THR A 86 4.56 -1.57 24.48
N TYR A 87 3.79 -1.28 25.54
CA TYR A 87 3.25 0.06 25.77
C TYR A 87 4.35 1.13 25.89
N LEU A 88 5.39 0.84 26.68
CA LEU A 88 6.50 1.76 26.86
C LEU A 88 7.26 1.99 25.55
N GLN A 89 7.48 0.95 24.76
CA GLN A 89 8.14 1.05 23.46
C GLN A 89 7.34 1.85 22.44
N ILE A 90 6.00 1.76 22.48
CA ILE A 90 5.12 2.62 21.68
C ILE A 90 5.31 4.09 22.07
N ARG A 91 5.33 4.41 23.38
CA ARG A 91 5.57 5.78 23.88
C ARG A 91 6.95 6.31 23.46
N LEU A 92 7.96 5.44 23.48
CA LEU A 92 9.32 5.74 23.05
C LEU A 92 9.48 5.79 21.52
N LYS A 93 8.41 5.55 20.75
CA LYS A 93 8.42 5.47 19.27
C LYS A 93 9.37 4.39 18.73
N LYS A 94 9.63 3.35 19.52
CA LYS A 94 10.41 2.15 19.17
C LYS A 94 9.51 1.10 18.53
N SER A 95 8.99 1.41 17.34
CA SER A 95 7.93 0.62 16.71
C SER A 95 8.32 -0.82 16.37
N ASN A 96 9.58 -1.08 15.99
CA ASN A 96 10.02 -2.45 15.67
C ASN A 96 10.07 -3.32 16.92
N GLU A 97 10.59 -2.76 18.01
CA GLU A 97 10.70 -3.41 19.31
C GLU A 97 9.31 -3.64 19.91
N ALA A 98 8.41 -2.66 19.80
CA ALA A 98 7.01 -2.80 20.21
C ALA A 98 6.31 -3.94 19.47
N ILE A 99 6.55 -4.11 18.16
CA ILE A 99 6.01 -5.23 17.37
C ILE A 99 6.57 -6.57 17.88
N GLN A 100 7.84 -6.63 18.27
CA GLN A 100 8.41 -7.86 18.84
C GLN A 100 7.79 -8.19 20.20
N SER A 101 7.64 -7.19 21.06
CA SER A 101 7.07 -7.34 22.39
C SER A 101 5.58 -7.73 22.36
N VAL A 102 4.78 -7.12 21.48
CA VAL A 102 3.35 -7.46 21.36
C VAL A 102 3.17 -8.88 20.84
N ARG A 103 3.99 -9.32 19.87
CA ARG A 103 3.99 -10.72 19.39
C ARG A 103 4.34 -11.71 20.49
N LYS A 104 5.25 -11.35 21.41
CA LYS A 104 5.53 -12.18 22.59
C LYS A 104 4.33 -12.24 23.52
N ALA A 105 3.65 -11.13 23.76
CA ALA A 105 2.42 -11.11 24.55
C ALA A 105 1.30 -11.96 23.89
N GLU A 106 1.13 -11.90 22.57
CA GLU A 106 0.15 -12.70 21.83
C GLU A 106 0.44 -14.21 21.88
N LEU A 107 1.71 -14.61 21.91
CA LEU A 107 2.07 -16.02 22.08
C LEU A 107 1.68 -16.55 23.46
N LEU A 108 1.69 -15.69 24.48
CA LEU A 108 1.32 -16.03 25.86
C LEU A 108 -0.20 -15.97 26.07
N ASP A 109 -0.91 -15.10 25.35
CA ASP A 109 -2.37 -15.04 25.33
C ASP A 109 -2.91 -14.89 23.90
N PRO A 110 -3.12 -16.01 23.19
CA PRO A 110 -3.59 -15.99 21.79
C PRO A 110 -5.05 -15.53 21.64
N GLN A 111 -5.82 -15.49 22.73
CA GLN A 111 -7.24 -15.13 22.73
C GLN A 111 -7.45 -13.63 22.93
N ASP A 112 -6.45 -12.92 23.48
CA ASP A 112 -6.48 -11.47 23.60
C ASP A 112 -6.36 -10.80 22.23
N GLN A 113 -7.52 -10.46 21.67
CA GLN A 113 -7.63 -9.79 20.38
C GLN A 113 -7.17 -8.33 20.42
N GLN A 114 -7.08 -7.70 21.60
CA GLN A 114 -6.59 -6.34 21.74
C GLN A 114 -5.10 -6.26 21.39
N LEU A 115 -4.33 -7.31 21.72
CA LEU A 115 -2.92 -7.41 21.33
C LEU A 115 -2.76 -7.49 19.81
N LYS A 116 -3.56 -8.34 19.16
CA LYS A 116 -3.58 -8.45 17.68
C LYS A 116 -3.96 -7.13 17.02
N LEU A 117 -4.93 -6.43 17.59
CA LEU A 117 -5.35 -5.12 17.10
C LEU A 117 -4.20 -4.10 17.23
N GLN A 118 -3.47 -4.14 18.35
CA GLN A 118 -2.31 -3.29 18.59
C GLN A 118 -1.16 -3.60 17.61
N GLU A 119 -0.86 -4.87 17.33
CA GLU A 119 0.12 -5.25 16.30
C GLU A 119 -0.27 -4.68 14.93
N ALA A 120 -1.53 -4.83 14.53
CA ALA A 120 -2.02 -4.34 13.24
C ALA A 120 -1.84 -2.81 13.09
N TYR A 121 -2.10 -2.04 14.14
CA TYR A 121 -1.86 -0.59 14.13
C TYR A 121 -0.38 -0.24 14.07
N LEU A 122 0.49 -0.97 14.79
CA LEU A 122 1.94 -0.75 14.73
C LEU A 122 2.49 -1.04 13.33
N LEU A 123 2.02 -2.12 12.69
CA LEU A 123 2.39 -2.45 11.31
C LEU A 123 1.93 -1.36 10.32
N ASN A 124 0.70 -0.87 10.47
CA ASN A 124 0.17 0.22 9.67
C ASN A 124 1.02 1.50 9.81
N GLN A 125 1.38 1.88 11.04
CA GLN A 125 2.24 3.05 11.30
C GLN A 125 3.62 2.95 10.62
N GLN A 126 4.12 1.73 10.39
CA GLN A 126 5.37 1.49 9.66
C GLN A 126 5.19 1.36 8.13
N ASN A 127 4.02 1.71 7.59
CA ASN A 127 3.64 1.50 6.18
C ASN A 127 3.65 0.02 5.75
N ARG A 128 3.63 -0.93 6.70
CA ARG A 128 3.51 -2.38 6.43
C ARG A 128 2.04 -2.75 6.26
N ASN A 129 1.36 -2.01 5.37
CA ASN A 129 -0.09 -2.02 5.21
C ASN A 129 -0.63 -3.38 4.79
N THR A 130 0.12 -4.13 3.99
CA THR A 130 -0.28 -5.48 3.56
C THR A 130 -0.37 -6.44 4.75
N GLU A 131 0.61 -6.40 5.67
CA GLU A 131 0.62 -7.23 6.87
C GLU A 131 -0.49 -6.80 7.84
N ALA A 132 -0.60 -5.49 8.09
CA ALA A 132 -1.66 -4.92 8.92
C ALA A 132 -3.06 -5.30 8.42
N LEU A 133 -3.29 -5.23 7.11
CA LEU A 133 -4.58 -5.51 6.48
C LEU A 133 -5.01 -6.98 6.68
N VAL A 134 -4.07 -7.92 6.72
CA VAL A 134 -4.39 -9.33 7.01
C VAL A 134 -4.97 -9.46 8.42
N ILE A 135 -4.32 -8.82 9.41
CA ILE A 135 -4.76 -8.87 10.80
C ILE A 135 -6.10 -8.13 10.96
N PHE A 136 -6.25 -6.93 10.41
CA PHE A 136 -7.51 -6.19 10.46
C PHE A 136 -8.66 -6.96 9.80
N LYS A 137 -8.44 -7.67 8.69
CA LYS A 137 -9.48 -8.53 8.09
C LYS A 137 -9.90 -9.66 9.01
N ASN A 138 -8.95 -10.30 9.69
CA ASN A 138 -9.28 -11.36 10.66
C ASN A 138 -10.06 -10.80 11.86
N LEU A 139 -9.71 -9.61 12.33
CA LEU A 139 -10.39 -8.96 13.46
C LEU A 139 -11.76 -8.36 13.08
N SER A 140 -12.01 -8.07 11.80
CA SER A 140 -13.28 -7.51 11.32
C SER A 140 -14.49 -8.44 11.49
N THR A 141 -14.26 -9.71 11.80
CA THR A 141 -15.29 -10.71 12.12
C THR A 141 -15.29 -11.09 13.60
N SER A 142 -14.64 -10.30 14.46
CA SER A 142 -14.65 -10.55 15.90
C SER A 142 -16.07 -10.46 16.49
N SER A 143 -16.33 -11.26 17.52
CA SER A 143 -17.53 -11.15 18.37
C SER A 143 -17.51 -9.92 19.27
N ASP A 144 -16.33 -9.35 19.55
CA ASP A 144 -16.19 -8.05 20.22
C ASP A 144 -16.51 -6.94 19.22
N SER A 145 -17.58 -6.19 19.50
CA SER A 145 -18.09 -5.17 18.58
C SER A 145 -17.14 -3.98 18.45
N GLU A 146 -16.39 -3.62 19.50
CA GLU A 146 -15.45 -2.51 19.45
C GLU A 146 -14.25 -2.88 18.57
N ILE A 147 -13.67 -4.06 18.78
CA ILE A 147 -12.56 -4.57 17.97
C ILE A 147 -12.99 -4.72 16.51
N SER A 148 -14.16 -5.32 16.28
CA SER A 148 -14.71 -5.52 14.94
C SER A 148 -14.91 -4.19 14.21
N ASN A 149 -15.50 -3.18 14.86
CA ASN A 149 -15.71 -1.85 14.28
C ASN A 149 -14.39 -1.14 13.92
N LYS A 150 -13.42 -1.13 14.84
CA LYS A 150 -12.08 -0.56 14.61
C LYS A 150 -11.37 -1.24 13.44
N ALA A 151 -11.44 -2.57 13.40
CA ALA A 151 -10.83 -3.36 12.35
C ALA A 151 -11.50 -3.13 10.98
N GLN A 152 -12.83 -3.08 10.92
CA GLN A 152 -13.58 -2.78 9.69
C GLN A 152 -13.22 -1.39 9.14
N GLN A 153 -13.14 -0.37 10.00
CA GLN A 153 -12.72 0.97 9.61
C GLN A 153 -11.28 0.97 9.05
N ALA A 154 -10.36 0.27 9.72
CA ALA A 154 -8.99 0.13 9.24
C ALA A 154 -8.91 -0.61 7.89
N VAL A 155 -9.71 -1.68 7.71
CA VAL A 155 -9.84 -2.38 6.42
C VAL A 155 -10.32 -1.43 5.33
N GLN A 156 -11.34 -0.61 5.58
CA GLN A 156 -11.84 0.35 4.59
C GLN A 156 -10.77 1.36 4.18
N ASN A 157 -10.09 1.97 5.16
CA ASN A 157 -9.02 2.94 4.94
C ASN A 157 -7.84 2.35 4.14
N LEU A 158 -7.45 1.11 4.45
CA LEU A 158 -6.35 0.43 3.79
C LEU A 158 -6.75 -0.22 2.46
N SER A 159 -8.00 -0.64 2.28
CA SER A 159 -8.47 -1.29 1.05
C SER A 159 -8.72 -0.27 -0.07
N GLY A 160 -9.05 0.97 0.27
CA GLY A 160 -9.12 2.08 -0.70
C GLY A 160 -7.74 2.49 -1.25
N SER A 161 -6.67 2.27 -0.47
CA SER A 161 -5.28 2.58 -0.84
C SER A 161 -4.51 1.36 -1.39
N THR A 162 -5.04 0.15 -1.24
CA THR A 162 -4.39 -1.07 -1.75
C THR A 162 -4.78 -1.32 -3.20
N VAL A 163 -3.79 -1.42 -4.08
CA VAL A 163 -4.02 -1.83 -5.46
C VAL A 163 -4.67 -3.22 -5.49
N LYS A 164 -5.88 -3.30 -6.06
CA LYS A 164 -6.63 -4.56 -6.17
C LYS A 164 -5.85 -5.59 -6.96
N SER A 165 -5.96 -6.87 -6.57
CA SER A 165 -5.25 -7.98 -7.23
C SER A 165 -5.59 -8.11 -8.72
N THR A 166 -6.79 -7.73 -9.13
CA THR A 166 -7.23 -7.72 -10.54
C THR A 166 -7.63 -6.32 -10.97
N PHE A 167 -7.45 -6.01 -12.24
CA PHE A 167 -7.91 -4.76 -12.85
C PHE A 167 -8.66 -5.02 -14.16
N LYS A 168 -9.48 -4.05 -14.53
CA LYS A 168 -10.11 -3.94 -15.84
C LYS A 168 -10.17 -2.46 -16.23
N ASP A 169 -9.87 -2.15 -17.47
CA ASP A 169 -9.97 -0.79 -17.99
C ASP A 169 -10.39 -0.76 -19.46
N ILE A 170 -10.90 0.41 -19.86
CA ILE A 170 -11.26 0.75 -21.23
C ILE A 170 -10.65 2.13 -21.49
N TYR A 171 -9.80 2.21 -22.51
CA TYR A 171 -9.27 3.45 -23.06
C TYR A 171 -9.98 3.73 -24.38
N PHE A 172 -10.56 4.93 -24.52
CA PHE A 172 -11.14 5.40 -25.76
C PHE A 172 -10.82 6.89 -25.92
N ALA A 173 -10.34 7.30 -27.09
CA ALA A 173 -9.99 8.70 -27.36
C ALA A 173 -10.29 9.09 -28.82
N PRO A 174 -11.56 9.14 -29.25
CA PRO A 174 -11.92 9.61 -30.58
C PRO A 174 -11.41 11.03 -30.83
N SER A 175 -10.79 11.27 -31.98
CA SER A 175 -10.31 12.59 -32.38
C SER A 175 -10.66 12.92 -33.83
N TYR A 176 -10.67 14.21 -34.14
CA TYR A 176 -10.71 14.73 -35.50
C TYR A 176 -9.41 15.47 -35.78
N GLU A 177 -8.68 15.04 -36.80
CA GLU A 177 -7.41 15.59 -37.22
C GLU A 177 -7.59 16.44 -38.49
N SER A 178 -7.71 17.75 -38.32
CA SER A 178 -7.93 18.69 -39.44
C SER A 178 -6.82 18.69 -40.49
N ARG A 179 -5.61 18.27 -40.12
CA ARG A 179 -4.49 18.11 -41.06
C ARG A 179 -4.80 17.09 -42.17
N TYR A 180 -5.59 16.07 -41.86
CA TYR A 180 -5.94 14.97 -42.77
C TYR A 180 -7.44 14.91 -43.08
N ASP A 181 -8.24 15.82 -42.50
CA ASP A 181 -9.70 15.78 -42.52
C ASP A 181 -10.24 14.42 -41.99
N ASP A 182 -9.53 13.81 -41.05
CA ASP A 182 -9.74 12.41 -40.65
C ASP A 182 -10.29 12.30 -39.23
N PHE A 183 -11.22 11.36 -39.03
CA PHE A 183 -11.67 10.95 -37.69
C PHE A 183 -10.99 9.65 -37.30
N ILE A 184 -10.29 9.66 -36.16
CA ILE A 184 -9.56 8.52 -35.61
C ILE A 184 -10.30 7.98 -34.39
N PHE A 185 -10.49 6.66 -34.34
CA PHE A 185 -11.25 5.97 -33.29
C PHE A 185 -10.42 4.86 -32.62
N PRO A 186 -9.57 5.20 -31.64
CA PRO A 186 -8.84 4.22 -30.87
C PRO A 186 -9.69 3.72 -29.69
N LEU A 187 -9.74 2.40 -29.51
CA LEU A 187 -10.41 1.71 -28.41
C LEU A 187 -9.55 0.55 -27.93
N LYS A 188 -9.16 0.57 -26.65
CA LYS A 188 -8.40 -0.51 -26.02
C LYS A 188 -9.07 -0.96 -24.73
N MET A 189 -9.27 -2.26 -24.59
CA MET A 189 -9.81 -2.88 -23.37
C MET A 189 -8.76 -3.82 -22.78
N ARG A 190 -8.61 -3.81 -21.45
CA ARG A 190 -7.70 -4.71 -20.74
C ARG A 190 -8.37 -5.37 -19.55
N TYR A 191 -7.96 -6.60 -19.29
CA TYR A 191 -8.28 -7.33 -18.06
C TYR A 191 -7.04 -8.08 -17.59
N GLY A 192 -6.68 -7.93 -16.31
CA GLY A 192 -5.43 -8.50 -15.83
C GLY A 192 -5.27 -8.53 -14.32
N LYS A 193 -4.06 -8.89 -13.90
CA LYS A 193 -3.65 -8.97 -12.50
C LYS A 193 -2.56 -7.95 -12.19
N ASN A 194 -2.68 -7.32 -11.03
CA ASN A 194 -1.63 -6.53 -10.41
C ASN A 194 -0.74 -7.43 -9.56
N LEU A 195 0.56 -7.25 -9.71
CA LEU A 195 1.62 -7.89 -8.95
C LEU A 195 2.43 -6.80 -8.23
N GLU A 196 3.07 -7.14 -7.11
CA GLU A 196 3.91 -6.22 -6.35
C GLU A 196 3.22 -4.87 -6.03
N GLY A 197 1.96 -4.93 -5.58
CA GLY A 197 1.18 -3.71 -5.28
C GLY A 197 0.89 -2.84 -6.52
N GLY A 198 0.81 -3.43 -7.72
CA GLY A 198 0.54 -2.72 -8.97
C GLY A 198 1.78 -2.25 -9.72
N ARG A 199 2.99 -2.54 -9.21
CA ARG A 199 4.24 -2.22 -9.90
C ARG A 199 4.41 -3.05 -11.17
N ALA A 200 4.02 -4.31 -11.11
CA ALA A 200 3.98 -5.22 -12.24
C ALA A 200 2.51 -5.53 -12.59
N GLN A 201 2.22 -5.67 -13.88
CA GLN A 201 0.90 -6.09 -14.36
C GLN A 201 1.08 -7.11 -15.47
N VAL A 202 0.20 -8.10 -15.48
CA VAL A 202 0.03 -9.04 -16.60
C VAL A 202 -1.45 -9.04 -17.00
N TYR A 203 -1.74 -8.99 -18.29
CA TYR A 203 -3.09 -8.75 -18.77
C TYR A 203 -3.34 -9.35 -20.16
N GLY A 204 -4.60 -9.66 -20.44
CA GLY A 204 -5.11 -9.81 -21.80
C GLY A 204 -5.66 -8.48 -22.30
N PHE A 205 -5.60 -8.24 -23.61
CA PHE A 205 -6.11 -7.02 -24.21
C PHE A 205 -6.82 -7.25 -25.55
N VAL A 206 -7.72 -6.32 -25.87
CA VAL A 206 -8.29 -6.11 -27.21
C VAL A 206 -8.03 -4.65 -27.58
N ASN A 207 -7.46 -4.42 -28.75
CA ASN A 207 -7.19 -3.09 -29.30
C ASN A 207 -7.88 -2.97 -30.66
N LEU A 208 -8.69 -1.95 -30.86
CA LEU A 208 -9.36 -1.62 -32.11
C LEU A 208 -8.95 -0.19 -32.48
N ASN A 209 -8.33 -0.03 -33.65
CA ASN A 209 -8.08 1.27 -34.24
C ASN A 209 -8.73 1.31 -35.62
N ARG A 210 -9.35 2.44 -35.93
CA ARG A 210 -9.98 2.71 -37.23
C ARG A 210 -9.97 4.20 -37.50
N ASP A 211 -9.77 4.55 -38.76
CA ASP A 211 -9.94 5.91 -39.23
C ASP A 211 -10.90 5.97 -40.45
N THR A 212 -11.21 7.18 -40.91
CA THR A 212 -12.19 7.43 -41.98
C THR A 212 -11.58 7.70 -43.35
N LYS A 213 -10.28 7.98 -43.43
CA LYS A 213 -9.61 8.42 -44.65
C LYS A 213 -8.69 7.39 -45.26
N SER A 214 -8.20 6.44 -44.49
CA SER A 214 -7.38 5.33 -44.95
C SER A 214 -8.11 4.49 -45.99
N LYS A 215 -7.45 4.25 -47.11
CA LYS A 215 -7.97 3.52 -48.26
C LYS A 215 -7.12 2.30 -48.53
N GLY A 216 -7.79 1.17 -48.70
CA GLY A 216 -7.18 -0.07 -49.14
C GLY A 216 -7.01 -0.19 -50.66
N GLY A 217 -6.53 -1.34 -51.11
CA GLY A 217 -6.39 -1.71 -52.53
C GLY A 217 -4.96 -1.64 -53.05
N VAL A 218 -4.80 -1.56 -54.37
CA VAL A 218 -3.49 -1.68 -55.08
C VAL A 218 -2.53 -0.51 -54.76
N ARG A 219 -3.06 0.66 -54.40
CA ARG A 219 -2.29 1.83 -53.94
C ARG A 219 -2.89 2.33 -52.61
N PRO A 220 -2.52 1.71 -51.48
CA PRO A 220 -3.11 2.07 -50.20
C PRO A 220 -2.61 3.43 -49.72
N GLU A 221 -3.50 4.19 -49.10
CA GLU A 221 -3.21 5.42 -48.37
C GLU A 221 -3.57 5.16 -46.92
N ILE A 222 -2.60 5.24 -46.01
CA ILE A 222 -2.77 4.82 -44.61
C ILE A 222 -2.36 5.99 -43.72
N ILE A 223 -3.33 6.51 -42.96
CA ILE A 223 -3.15 7.64 -42.04
C ILE A 223 -2.98 7.11 -40.61
N ASP A 224 -3.80 6.14 -40.20
CA ASP A 224 -3.66 5.42 -38.93
C ASP A 224 -3.78 3.90 -39.10
N GLU A 225 -3.45 3.16 -38.05
CA GLU A 225 -3.62 1.72 -38.00
C GLU A 225 -5.10 1.35 -38.05
N ASN A 226 -5.52 0.64 -39.10
CA ASN A 226 -6.88 0.12 -39.25
C ASN A 226 -6.88 -1.37 -38.95
N ALA A 227 -6.89 -1.74 -37.68
CA ALA A 227 -6.75 -3.13 -37.26
C ALA A 227 -7.47 -3.44 -35.95
N VAL A 228 -7.80 -4.72 -35.78
CA VAL A 228 -8.15 -5.30 -34.47
C VAL A 228 -6.98 -6.18 -34.02
N THR A 229 -6.48 -5.95 -32.83
CA THR A 229 -5.41 -6.73 -32.21
C THR A 229 -5.90 -7.35 -30.91
N VAL A 230 -5.64 -8.64 -30.72
CA VAL A 230 -5.93 -9.37 -29.48
C VAL A 230 -4.66 -10.05 -29.01
N GLY A 231 -4.36 -9.95 -27.73
CA GLY A 231 -3.12 -10.50 -27.21
C GLY A 231 -3.00 -10.45 -25.70
N VAL A 232 -1.77 -10.68 -25.25
CA VAL A 232 -1.36 -10.59 -23.86
C VAL A 232 -0.23 -9.58 -23.71
N GLY A 233 -0.17 -8.93 -22.56
CA GLY A 233 0.85 -7.95 -22.26
C GLY A 233 1.30 -8.00 -20.82
N ALA A 234 2.45 -7.40 -20.60
CA ALA A 234 2.96 -7.11 -19.27
C ALA A 234 3.46 -5.67 -19.21
N ASN A 235 3.31 -5.03 -18.05
CA ASN A 235 3.97 -3.76 -17.77
C ASN A 235 4.64 -3.77 -16.40
N TYR A 236 5.68 -2.95 -16.26
CA TYR A 236 6.47 -2.79 -15.05
C TYR A 236 6.82 -1.33 -14.83
N GLN A 237 6.70 -0.86 -13.59
CA GLN A 237 7.10 0.48 -13.16
C GLN A 237 8.46 0.40 -12.42
N PRO A 238 9.59 0.74 -13.07
CA PRO A 238 10.90 0.55 -12.45
C PRO A 238 11.16 1.46 -11.26
N TRP A 239 10.61 2.67 -11.28
CA TRP A 239 10.77 3.68 -10.23
C TRP A 239 9.42 4.04 -9.60
N GLN A 240 9.34 4.00 -8.27
CA GLN A 240 8.11 4.37 -7.55
C GLN A 240 7.86 5.89 -7.51
N SER A 241 8.92 6.68 -7.63
CA SER A 241 8.86 8.15 -7.58
C SER A 241 8.48 8.80 -8.92
N ILE A 242 8.51 8.04 -10.02
CA ILE A 242 8.25 8.55 -11.37
C ILE A 242 7.13 7.72 -11.99
N PRO A 243 6.04 8.33 -12.50
CA PRO A 243 4.89 7.61 -13.04
C PRO A 243 5.15 7.09 -14.46
N ILE A 244 6.25 6.35 -14.66
CA ILE A 244 6.65 5.76 -15.95
C ILE A 244 6.62 4.24 -15.85
N ARG A 245 5.97 3.60 -16.83
CA ARG A 245 5.89 2.15 -16.99
C ARG A 245 6.51 1.73 -18.31
N ALA A 246 7.36 0.71 -18.29
CA ALA A 246 7.74 -0.04 -19.48
C ALA A 246 6.70 -1.13 -19.73
N TYR A 247 6.35 -1.37 -21.00
CA TYR A 247 5.38 -2.41 -21.36
C TYR A 247 5.83 -3.19 -22.60
N LEU A 248 5.35 -4.42 -22.70
CA LEU A 248 5.48 -5.30 -23.86
C LEU A 248 4.16 -6.03 -24.06
N GLU A 249 3.68 -6.05 -25.29
CA GLU A 249 2.45 -6.68 -25.74
C GLU A 249 2.74 -7.56 -26.96
N VAL A 250 2.20 -8.76 -26.95
CA VAL A 250 2.30 -9.71 -28.05
C VAL A 250 0.93 -10.28 -28.37
N GLY A 251 0.62 -10.48 -29.65
CA GLY A 251 -0.70 -10.95 -30.06
C GLY A 251 -0.85 -11.15 -31.56
N GLY A 252 -2.08 -11.35 -31.98
CA GLY A 252 -2.48 -11.39 -33.38
C GLY A 252 -3.24 -10.11 -33.76
N SER A 253 -2.91 -9.55 -34.91
CA SER A 253 -3.56 -8.38 -35.49
C SER A 253 -4.22 -8.74 -36.81
N TYR A 254 -5.41 -8.20 -37.04
CA TYR A 254 -6.20 -8.39 -38.24
C TYR A 254 -6.51 -7.04 -38.89
N ASP A 255 -6.03 -6.84 -40.12
CA ASP A 255 -6.25 -5.62 -40.90
C ASP A 255 -7.74 -5.46 -41.26
N LEU A 256 -8.30 -4.28 -41.00
CA LEU A 256 -9.69 -3.90 -41.30
C LEU A 256 -9.86 -3.32 -42.71
N ILE A 257 -8.76 -2.96 -43.37
CA ILE A 257 -8.72 -2.49 -44.76
C ILE A 257 -7.89 -3.46 -45.60
N ASP A 258 -8.19 -3.55 -46.88
CA ASP A 258 -7.40 -4.36 -47.81
C ASP A 258 -6.04 -3.70 -48.08
N ARG A 259 -4.95 -4.34 -47.69
CA ARG A 259 -3.58 -3.83 -47.90
C ARG A 259 -2.83 -4.59 -48.98
N ASN A 260 -3.52 -5.38 -49.80
CA ASN A 260 -2.94 -6.25 -50.83
C ASN A 260 -1.89 -7.23 -50.23
N ARG A 261 -2.22 -7.81 -49.07
CA ARG A 261 -1.41 -8.76 -48.29
C ARG A 261 -2.32 -9.62 -47.40
N ASP A 262 -1.74 -10.62 -46.73
CA ASP A 262 -2.48 -11.36 -45.69
C ASP A 262 -3.00 -10.41 -44.61
N LYS A 263 -4.28 -10.57 -44.25
CA LYS A 263 -4.96 -9.72 -43.27
C LYS A 263 -4.51 -10.02 -41.86
N PHE A 264 -4.11 -11.26 -41.59
CA PHE A 264 -3.60 -11.65 -40.29
C PHE A 264 -2.10 -11.43 -40.19
N ARG A 265 -1.64 -10.98 -39.03
CA ARG A 265 -0.22 -10.90 -38.71
C ARG A 265 0.04 -11.00 -37.21
N GLU A 266 1.22 -11.50 -36.87
CA GLU A 266 1.76 -11.36 -35.52
C GLU A 266 2.00 -9.87 -35.20
N SER A 267 1.73 -9.50 -33.95
CA SER A 267 1.89 -8.15 -33.42
C SER A 267 2.76 -8.17 -32.19
N VAL A 268 3.75 -7.28 -32.17
CA VAL A 268 4.63 -7.03 -31.02
C VAL A 268 4.72 -5.53 -30.84
N VAL A 269 4.30 -5.04 -29.67
CA VAL A 269 4.33 -3.62 -29.32
C VAL A 269 5.02 -3.48 -27.97
N GLY A 270 6.06 -2.67 -27.91
CA GLY A 270 6.76 -2.38 -26.66
C GLY A 270 7.12 -0.91 -26.57
N GLY A 271 7.16 -0.38 -25.36
CA GLY A 271 7.49 1.01 -25.15
C GLY A 271 7.44 1.43 -23.68
N VAL A 272 7.43 2.75 -23.47
CA VAL A 272 7.23 3.36 -22.15
C VAL A 272 6.00 4.25 -22.19
N THR A 273 5.25 4.28 -21.11
CA THR A 273 4.07 5.14 -20.93
C THR A 273 4.14 5.84 -19.59
N GLY A 274 3.66 7.07 -19.51
CA GLY A 274 3.54 7.80 -18.27
C GLY A 274 2.43 8.84 -18.33
N TYR A 275 1.82 9.10 -17.18
CA TYR A 275 0.76 10.10 -17.04
C TYR A 275 0.94 10.81 -15.71
N GLN A 276 0.98 12.14 -15.75
CA GLN A 276 1.02 12.99 -14.59
C GLN A 276 0.08 14.16 -14.84
N GLU A 277 -0.86 14.37 -13.93
CA GLU A 277 -1.72 15.54 -13.91
C GLU A 277 -1.24 16.50 -12.82
N TRP A 278 -1.37 17.80 -13.07
CA TRP A 278 -1.10 18.86 -12.09
C TRP A 278 -2.38 19.64 -11.87
N TYR A 279 -2.75 19.81 -10.61
CA TYR A 279 -3.88 20.66 -10.22
C TYR A 279 -3.34 22.02 -9.80
N ALA A 280 -4.03 23.08 -10.23
CA ALA A 280 -3.72 24.47 -9.88
C ALA A 280 -4.45 24.88 -8.59
#